data_AF-B1WN61-F1
#
_entry.id   AF-B1WN61-F1
#
_cell.length_a   1.000
_cell.length_b   1.000
_cell.length_c   1.000
_cell.angle_alpha   90.00
_cell.angle_beta   90.00
_cell.angle_gamma   90.00
#
_symmetry.space_group_name_H-M   'P 1'
#
loop_
_entity.id
_entity.type
_entity.pdbx_description
1 polymer ?
#
loop_
_entity_poly.entity_id
_entity_poly.type
_entity_poly.pdbx_seq_one_letter_code
_entity_poly.pdbx_strand_id
1 'polypeptide(L)' 'MNVVVSGQGSQALTANLAQGSNVTVGGFITYQTGRNGVSRVVLHAEHIKLI' A
#
# COMPACT_ATOMS: atom_id res chain seq x y z
N MET A 1 6.04 -7.33 -2.09
CA MET A 1 4.70 -7.29 -1.47
C MET A 1 3.92 -6.17 -2.12
N ASN A 2 2.63 -6.36 -2.40
CA ASN A 2 1.79 -5.29 -2.97
C ASN A 2 1.17 -4.46 -1.84
N VAL A 3 1.25 -3.14 -1.97
CA VAL A 3 0.70 -2.18 -1.01
C VAL A 3 -0.29 -1.28 -1.74
N VAL A 4 -1.46 -1.06 -1.16
CA VAL A 4 -2.51 -0.19 -1.69
C VAL A 4 -2.89 0.84 -0.64
N VAL A 5 -2.90 2.11 -1.00
CA VAL A 5 -3.51 3.18 -0.20
C VAL A 5 -4.75 3.67 -0.93
N SER A 6 -5.84 3.88 -0.20
CA SER A 6 -7.14 4.24 -0.77
C SER A 6 -7.87 5.22 0.13
N GLY A 7 -8.85 5.92 -0.42
CA GLY A 7 -9.67 6.88 0.31
C GLY A 7 -9.10 8.31 0.32
N GLN A 8 -9.82 9.20 0.99
CA GLN A 8 -9.46 10.61 1.11
C GLN A 8 -8.20 10.75 1.97
N GLY A 9 -7.20 11.52 1.50
CA GLY A 9 -5.89 11.65 2.15
C GLY A 9 -4.80 10.73 1.61
N SER A 10 -5.12 9.78 0.74
CA SER A 10 -4.14 8.91 0.05
C SER A 10 -3.07 9.69 -0.72
N GLN A 11 -3.46 10.80 -1.36
CA GLN A 11 -2.52 11.71 -2.05
C GLN A 11 -1.53 12.35 -1.07
N ALA A 12 -1.97 12.75 0.13
CA ALA A 12 -1.07 13.34 1.13
C ALA A 12 -0.07 12.30 1.67
N LEU A 13 -0.53 11.06 1.90
CA LEU A 13 0.32 9.93 2.35
C LEU A 13 1.37 9.52 1.32
N THR A 14 1.16 9.82 0.05
CA THR A 14 2.03 9.42 -1.07
C THR A 14 2.80 10.57 -1.70
N ALA A 15 2.56 11.82 -1.28
CA ALA A 15 3.09 13.03 -1.91
C ALA A 15 4.63 13.07 -2.01
N ASN A 16 5.32 12.48 -1.04
CA ASN A 16 6.78 12.49 -0.96
C ASN A 16 7.43 11.14 -1.36
N LEU A 17 6.65 10.21 -1.87
CA LEU A 17 7.18 8.92 -2.32
C LEU A 17 7.83 9.05 -3.69
N ALA A 18 9.04 8.52 -3.81
CA ALA A 18 9.76 8.40 -5.06
C ALA A 18 10.24 6.95 -5.25
N GLN A 19 10.61 6.61 -6.48
CA GLN A 19 11.25 5.32 -6.73
C GLN A 19 12.55 5.22 -5.93
N GLY A 20 12.73 4.11 -5.20
CA GLY A 20 13.89 3.91 -4.34
C GLY A 20 13.75 4.47 -2.91
N SER A 21 12.64 5.14 -2.57
CA SER A 21 12.37 5.57 -1.20
C SER A 21 12.35 4.38 -0.23
N ASN A 22 13.03 4.54 0.91
CA ASN A 22 12.92 3.59 2.01
C ASN A 22 11.76 4.00 2.93
N VAL A 23 10.84 3.08 3.17
CA VAL A 23 9.59 3.38 3.88
C VAL A 23 9.17 2.27 4.82
N THR A 24 8.56 2.67 5.93
CA THR A 24 7.78 1.78 6.80
C THR A 24 6.31 1.98 6.49
N VAL A 25 5.60 0.89 6.21
CA VAL A 25 4.16 0.89 5.94
C VAL A 25 3.43 0.11 7.03
N GLY A 26 2.38 0.71 7.59
CA GLY A 26 1.48 0.10 8.56
C GLY A 26 0.04 0.04 8.03
N GLY A 27 -0.69 -1.00 8.41
CA GLY A 27 -2.09 -1.21 8.05
C GLY A 27 -2.50 -2.67 8.20
N PHE A 28 -3.46 -3.13 7.39
CA PHE A 28 -4.02 -4.48 7.47
C PHE A 28 -3.84 -5.29 6.19
N ILE A 29 -3.75 -6.61 6.34
CA ILE A 29 -3.51 -7.54 5.23
C ILE A 29 -4.83 -8.12 4.74
N THR A 30 -4.99 -8.18 3.41
CA THR A 30 -6.12 -8.86 2.75
C THR A 30 -5.63 -9.84 1.69
N TYR A 31 -6.46 -10.84 1.41
CA TYR A 31 -6.33 -11.64 0.20
C TYR A 31 -7.23 -11.04 -0.88
N GLN A 32 -6.63 -10.65 -2.01
CA GLN A 32 -7.37 -10.20 -3.18
C GLN A 32 -7.20 -11.20 -4.32
N THR A 33 -8.32 -11.71 -4.82
CA THR A 33 -8.36 -12.59 -5.99
C THR A 33 -8.34 -11.75 -7.25
N GLY A 34 -7.28 -11.89 -8.04
CA GLY A 34 -7.19 -11.24 -9.35
C GLY A 34 -8.23 -11.79 -10.32
N ARG A 35 -8.48 -11.05 -11.41
CA ARG A 35 -9.36 -11.51 -12.51
C ARG A 35 -8.92 -12.83 -13.15
N ASN A 36 -7.67 -13.24 -12.94
CA ASN A 36 -7.13 -14.53 -13.36
C ASN A 36 -7.37 -15.68 -12.35
N GLY A 37 -8.15 -15.45 -11.28
CA GLY A 37 -8.43 -16.44 -10.24
C GLY A 37 -7.31 -16.65 -9.22
N VAL A 38 -6.17 -15.95 -9.34
CA VAL A 38 -5.04 -16.09 -8.43
C VAL A 38 -5.17 -15.11 -7.26
N SER A 39 -5.25 -15.64 -6.04
CA SER A 39 -5.22 -14.85 -4.81
C SER A 39 -3.83 -14.32 -4.50
N ARG A 40 -3.76 -13.06 -4.10
CA ARG A 40 -2.53 -12.40 -3.69
C ARG A 40 -2.74 -11.70 -2.35
N VAL A 41 -1.68 -11.70 -1.54
CA VAL A 41 -1.62 -10.92 -0.30
C VAL A 41 -1.39 -9.46 -0.65
N VAL A 42 -2.25 -8.58 -0.17
CA VAL A 42 -2.18 -7.12 -0.35
C VAL A 42 -2.22 -6.45 1.02
N LEU A 43 -1.32 -5.50 1.25
CA LEU A 43 -1.34 -4.63 2.43
C LEU A 43 -2.11 -3.36 2.11
N HIS A 44 -3.23 -3.13 2.79
CA HIS A 44 -3.93 -1.86 2.76
C HIS A 44 -3.27 -0.91 3.75
N ALA A 45 -2.63 0.14 3.25
CA ALA A 45 -1.87 1.09 4.05
C ALA A 45 -2.77 2.13 4.70
N GLU A 46 -2.65 2.25 6.03
CA GLU A 46 -3.24 3.35 6.83
C GLU A 46 -2.18 4.42 7.12
N HIS A 47 -0.92 4.01 7.30
CA HIS A 47 0.19 4.90 7.58
C HIS A 47 1.42 4.54 6.74
N ILE A 48 2.10 5.56 6.20
CA ILE A 48 3.35 5.44 5.46
C ILE A 48 4.34 6.43 6.06
N LYS A 49 5.53 5.96 6.43
CA LYS A 49 6.60 6.78 7.00
C LYS A 49 7.88 6.61 6.19
N LEU A 50 8.45 7.73 5.73
CA LEU A 50 9.78 7.77 5.12
C LEU A 50 10.87 7.57 6.20
N ILE A 51 11.90 6.80 5.86
CA ILE A 51 13.07 6.51 6.70
C ILE A 51 14.25 7.37 6.26
#